data_AF-A0A2G9FZJ4-F1
#
_entry.id   AF-A0A2G9FZJ4-F1
#
_cell.length_a   1.000
_cell.length_b   1.000
_cell.length_c   1.000
_cell.angle_alpha   90.00
_cell.angle_beta   90.00
_cell.angle_gamma   90.00
#
_symmetry.space_group_name_H-M   'P 1'
#
loop_
_entity.id
_entity.type
_entity.pdbx_description
1 polymer ?
#
loop_
_entity_poly.entity_id
_entity_poly.type
_entity_poly.pdbx_seq_one_letter_code
_entity_poly.pdbx_strand_id
1 'polypeptide(L)'
;MAYQQASAAPLSSKNYIPSEIFRRPVTYHPTIWGDQFLTYTSDLMEISFHEREQLEKQKEEVRKLLDATGDDSVQKMELIDAIQRLGVGYHFEKEIDKYLQYILYEQIDSTGELGNDLHTVALRFLLLRQHGYYISSGKLQSSLLLNLIFLSSKNWH
;
A
#
# COMPACT_ATOMS: atom_id res chain seq x y z
N MET A 1 85.18 6.27 40.82
CA MET A 1 84.19 6.93 39.94
C MET A 1 82.85 6.87 40.65
N ALA A 2 82.44 7.98 41.25
CA ALA A 2 81.14 8.15 41.90
C ALA A 2 80.19 8.76 40.88
N TYR A 3 79.07 8.09 40.61
CA TYR A 3 77.98 8.68 39.85
C TYR A 3 76.83 8.93 40.81
N GLN A 4 76.58 10.21 41.02
CA GLN A 4 75.54 10.79 41.84
C GLN A 4 74.19 10.54 41.17
N GLN A 5 73.25 9.94 41.90
CA GLN A 5 71.88 9.69 41.46
C GLN A 5 71.16 11.02 41.22
N ALA A 6 70.66 11.22 40.00
CA ALA A 6 69.68 12.24 39.70
C ALA A 6 68.29 11.76 40.14
N SER A 7 67.61 12.60 40.94
CA SER A 7 66.25 12.40 41.42
C SER A 7 65.25 12.47 40.27
N ALA A 8 64.41 11.45 40.12
CA ALA A 8 63.21 11.50 39.30
C ALA A 8 61.98 11.61 40.23
N ALA A 9 61.30 12.75 40.18
CA ALA A 9 60.03 12.95 40.87
C ALA A 9 58.98 11.96 40.36
N PRO A 10 58.10 11.41 41.22
CA PRO A 10 57.04 10.52 40.76
C PRO A 10 56.10 11.28 39.83
N LEU A 11 55.92 10.76 38.61
CA LEU A 11 54.87 11.20 37.70
C LEU A 11 53.52 10.94 38.37
N SER A 12 52.89 12.04 38.77
CA SER A 12 51.52 12.06 39.26
C SER A 12 50.63 11.26 38.32
N SER A 13 50.09 10.15 38.82
CA SER A 13 48.99 9.39 38.22
C SER A 13 47.78 10.31 38.06
N LYS A 14 47.75 11.06 36.95
CA LYS A 14 46.50 11.66 36.48
C LYS A 14 45.65 10.48 36.02
N ASN A 15 44.73 10.07 36.88
CA ASN A 15 43.65 9.15 36.54
C ASN A 15 42.96 9.73 35.31
N TYR A 16 43.21 9.15 34.14
CA TYR A 16 42.43 9.41 32.94
C TYR A 16 41.07 8.74 33.16
N ILE A 17 40.15 9.48 33.79
CA ILE A 17 38.74 9.10 33.82
C ILE A 17 38.26 9.29 32.38
N PRO A 18 37.85 8.22 31.66
CA PRO A 18 37.21 8.39 30.36
C PRO A 18 36.05 9.36 30.59
N SER A 19 36.02 10.48 29.89
CA SER A 19 34.91 11.43 29.94
C SER A 19 33.63 10.63 29.74
N GLU A 20 32.84 10.45 30.82
CA GLU A 20 31.59 9.72 30.78
C GLU A 20 30.75 10.32 29.66
N ILE A 21 30.46 9.51 28.63
CA ILE A 21 29.56 9.90 27.56
C ILE A 21 28.17 9.97 28.18
N PHE A 22 27.79 11.12 28.73
CA PHE A 22 26.44 11.40 29.20
C PHE A 22 25.51 11.45 27.99
N ARG A 23 24.94 10.29 27.61
CA ARG A 23 23.83 10.26 26.67
C ARG A 23 22.61 10.84 27.36
N ARG A 24 21.91 11.75 26.69
CA ARG A 24 20.64 12.29 27.18
C ARG A 24 19.64 11.14 27.36
N PRO A 25 18.94 11.04 28.51
CA PRO A 25 17.91 10.04 28.67
C PRO A 25 16.79 10.36 27.68
N VAL A 26 16.39 9.36 26.88
CA VAL A 26 15.22 9.48 26.02
C VAL A 26 14.19 8.48 26.50
N THR A 27 13.01 8.97 26.84
CA THR A 27 11.86 8.16 27.27
C THR A 27 10.95 7.94 26.08
N TYR A 28 11.09 6.81 25.40
CA TYR A 28 10.15 6.37 24.38
C TYR A 28 9.01 5.58 25.04
N HIS A 29 7.80 5.73 24.49
CA HIS A 29 6.69 4.88 24.88
C HIS A 29 6.97 3.43 24.42
N PRO A 30 6.68 2.41 25.25
CA PRO A 30 6.86 1.02 24.85
C PRO A 30 5.99 0.67 23.63
N THR A 31 6.37 -0.40 22.92
CA THR A 31 5.57 -0.86 21.79
C THR A 31 4.20 -1.32 22.28
N ILE A 32 3.14 -0.99 21.54
CA ILE A 32 1.78 -1.45 21.88
C ILE A 32 1.61 -2.97 21.72
N TRP A 33 2.55 -3.62 21.03
CA TRP A 33 2.47 -5.02 20.63
C TRP A 33 3.31 -5.95 21.50
N GLY A 34 4.29 -5.42 22.25
CA GLY A 34 5.24 -6.22 23.04
C GLY A 34 5.83 -7.37 22.22
N ASP A 35 5.75 -8.57 22.79
CA ASP A 35 6.24 -9.82 22.18
C ASP A 35 5.11 -10.64 21.53
N GLN A 36 3.89 -10.08 21.40
CA GLN A 36 2.69 -10.80 20.97
C GLN A 36 2.84 -11.51 19.62
N PHE A 37 3.59 -10.91 18.69
CA PHE A 37 3.84 -11.48 17.37
C PHE A 37 5.11 -12.35 17.28
N LEU A 38 5.90 -12.44 18.35
CA LEU A 38 7.12 -13.25 18.37
C LEU A 38 6.80 -14.76 18.53
N THR A 39 5.72 -15.08 19.23
CA THR A 39 5.22 -16.46 19.38
C THR A 39 4.21 -16.78 18.29
N TYR A 40 4.67 -16.84 17.05
CA TYR A 40 3.85 -17.25 15.92
C TYR A 40 3.88 -18.79 15.78
N THR A 41 2.78 -19.47 16.10
CA THR A 41 2.66 -20.93 15.92
C THR A 41 1.97 -21.23 14.59
N SER A 42 2.69 -21.91 13.69
CA SER A 42 2.22 -22.26 12.33
C SER A 42 0.90 -23.04 12.31
N ASP A 43 0.60 -23.77 13.38
CA ASP A 43 -0.60 -24.60 13.54
C ASP A 43 -1.91 -23.80 13.56
N LEU A 44 -1.87 -22.50 13.85
CA LEU A 44 -3.06 -21.63 13.83
C LEU A 44 -3.43 -21.13 12.43
N MET A 45 -2.57 -21.36 11.43
CA MET A 45 -2.74 -20.81 10.07
C MET A 45 -2.88 -21.88 8.99
N GLU A 46 -3.00 -23.16 9.35
CA GLU A 46 -3.26 -24.21 8.36
C GLU A 46 -4.72 -24.13 7.90
N ILE A 47 -4.94 -23.38 6.82
CA ILE A 47 -6.22 -23.35 6.11
C ILE A 47 -6.58 -24.78 5.74
N SER A 48 -7.70 -25.26 6.27
CA SER A 48 -8.16 -26.62 6.06
C SER A 48 -8.40 -26.89 4.58
N PHE A 49 -8.32 -28.17 4.18
CA PHE A 49 -8.61 -28.56 2.79
C PHE A 49 -9.99 -28.06 2.32
N HIS A 50 -11.00 -28.13 3.19
CA HIS A 50 -12.34 -27.64 2.90
C HIS A 50 -12.38 -26.12 2.69
N GLU A 51 -11.71 -25.33 3.54
CA GLU A 51 -11.66 -23.87 3.36
C GLU A 51 -10.97 -23.46 2.05
N ARG A 52 -9.90 -24.16 1.66
CA ARG A 52 -9.26 -23.92 0.35
C ARG A 52 -10.20 -24.23 -0.80
N GLU A 53 -10.93 -25.33 -0.73
CA GLU A 53 -11.90 -25.71 -1.76
C GLU A 53 -13.03 -24.67 -1.89
N GLN A 54 -13.55 -24.17 -0.76
CA GLN A 54 -14.56 -23.12 -0.75
C GLN A 54 -14.03 -21.81 -1.32
N LEU A 55 -12.78 -21.44 -0.99
CA LEU A 55 -12.13 -20.25 -1.54
C LEU A 55 -12.00 -20.34 -3.07
N GLU A 56 -11.59 -21.48 -3.61
CA GLU A 56 -11.48 -21.67 -5.06
C GLU A 56 -12.85 -21.63 -5.74
N LYS A 57 -13.88 -22.23 -5.13
CA LYS A 57 -15.27 -22.12 -5.62
C LYS A 57 -15.74 -20.67 -5.67
N GLN A 58 -15.49 -19.89 -4.61
CA GLN A 58 -15.87 -18.47 -4.56
C GLN A 58 -15.13 -17.63 -5.59
N LYS A 59 -13.81 -17.85 -5.78
CA LYS A 59 -13.05 -17.18 -6.84
C LYS A 59 -13.66 -17.44 -8.20
N GLU A 60 -14.02 -18.68 -8.48
CA GLU A 60 -14.61 -19.06 -9.76
C GLU A 60 -15.98 -18.43 -9.99
N GLU A 61 -16.82 -18.35 -8.96
CA GLU A 61 -18.10 -17.64 -9.04
C GLU A 61 -17.91 -16.14 -9.34
N VAL A 62 -16.90 -15.50 -8.74
CA VAL A 62 -16.56 -14.10 -9.06
C VAL A 62 -16.09 -13.95 -10.50
N ARG A 63 -15.28 -14.89 -11.03
CA ARG A 63 -14.87 -14.88 -12.45
C ARG A 63 -16.07 -15.00 -13.38
N LYS A 64 -16.97 -15.94 -13.12
CA LYS A 64 -18.21 -16.08 -13.90
C LYS A 64 -19.07 -14.83 -13.84
N LEU A 65 -19.16 -14.18 -12.68
CA LEU A 65 -19.91 -12.93 -12.53
C LEU A 65 -19.29 -11.80 -13.35
N LEU A 66 -17.95 -11.69 -13.35
CA LEU A 66 -17.22 -10.77 -14.21
C LEU A 66 -17.53 -11.08 -15.67
N ASP A 67 -17.38 -12.31 -16.14
CA ASP A 67 -17.59 -12.68 -17.54
C ASP A 67 -19.04 -12.54 -18.01
N ALA A 68 -20.01 -12.81 -17.15
CA ALA A 68 -21.44 -12.70 -17.46
C ALA A 68 -21.92 -11.23 -17.48
N THR A 69 -21.23 -10.33 -16.79
CA THR A 69 -21.57 -8.91 -16.77
C THR A 69 -20.92 -8.23 -17.96
N GLY A 70 -21.74 -7.60 -18.81
CA GLY A 70 -21.30 -6.90 -20.02
C GLY A 70 -20.23 -5.85 -19.72
N ASP A 71 -19.28 -5.66 -20.64
CA ASP A 71 -18.16 -4.75 -20.41
C ASP A 71 -18.59 -3.26 -20.45
N ASP A 72 -19.66 -2.94 -21.18
CA ASP A 72 -20.27 -1.61 -21.25
C ASP A 72 -21.09 -1.22 -20.00
N SER A 73 -21.41 -2.21 -19.16
CA SER A 73 -22.27 -2.04 -18.00
C SER A 73 -21.54 -1.36 -16.83
N VAL A 74 -22.22 -0.41 -16.18
CA VAL A 74 -21.73 0.27 -14.96
C VAL A 74 -21.49 -0.73 -13.83
N GLN A 75 -22.31 -1.77 -13.74
CA GLN A 75 -22.19 -2.84 -12.75
C GLN A 75 -20.83 -3.56 -12.85
N LYS A 76 -20.25 -3.69 -14.05
CA LYS A 76 -18.91 -4.28 -14.23
C LYS A 76 -17.82 -3.42 -13.58
N MET A 77 -17.91 -2.10 -13.72
CA MET A 77 -16.98 -1.18 -13.04
C MET A 77 -17.12 -1.25 -11.52
N GLU A 78 -18.35 -1.25 -11.02
CA GLU A 78 -18.62 -1.32 -9.58
C GLU A 78 -18.11 -2.64 -8.98
N LEU A 79 -18.26 -3.75 -9.71
CA LEU A 79 -17.72 -5.04 -9.31
C LEU A 79 -16.19 -5.01 -9.23
N ILE A 80 -15.52 -4.40 -10.21
CA ILE A 80 -14.06 -4.25 -10.20
C ILE A 80 -13.59 -3.33 -9.07
N ASP A 81 -14.24 -2.19 -8.85
CA ASP A 81 -13.94 -1.31 -7.71
C ASP A 81 -14.12 -2.04 -6.38
N ALA A 82 -15.19 -2.82 -6.22
CA ALA A 82 -15.42 -3.62 -5.02
C ALA A 82 -14.33 -4.67 -4.80
N ILE A 83 -13.94 -5.41 -5.84
CA ILE A 83 -12.86 -6.41 -5.79
C ILE A 83 -11.54 -5.77 -5.33
N GLN A 84 -11.21 -4.59 -5.86
CA GLN A 84 -10.00 -3.87 -5.51
C GLN A 84 -10.05 -3.35 -4.07
N ARG A 85 -11.18 -2.79 -3.63
CA ARG A 85 -11.38 -2.27 -2.28
C ARG A 85 -11.40 -3.36 -1.21
N LEU A 86 -11.79 -4.58 -1.57
CA LEU A 86 -11.69 -5.76 -0.70
C LEU A 86 -10.26 -6.28 -0.56
N GLY A 87 -9.30 -5.77 -1.34
CA GLY A 87 -7.90 -6.20 -1.29
C GLY A 87 -7.66 -7.58 -1.92
N VAL A 88 -8.61 -8.08 -2.72
CA VAL A 88 -8.54 -9.40 -3.37
C VAL A 88 -8.32 -9.32 -4.89
N GLY A 89 -8.05 -8.11 -5.41
CA GLY A 89 -7.84 -7.88 -6.85
C GLY A 89 -6.70 -8.69 -7.48
N TYR A 90 -5.70 -9.09 -6.69
CA TYR A 90 -4.58 -9.91 -7.15
C TYR A 90 -4.99 -11.31 -7.65
N HIS A 91 -6.21 -11.78 -7.34
CA HIS A 91 -6.75 -13.02 -7.87
C HIS A 91 -7.40 -12.88 -9.26
N PHE A 92 -7.61 -11.64 -9.72
CA PHE A 92 -8.39 -11.28 -10.91
C PHE A 92 -7.65 -10.28 -11.81
N GLU A 93 -6.32 -10.25 -11.74
CA GLU A 93 -5.50 -9.25 -12.47
C GLU A 93 -5.79 -9.28 -13.97
N LYS A 94 -5.99 -10.46 -14.56
CA LYS A 94 -6.25 -10.61 -16.00
C LYS A 94 -7.59 -10.00 -16.40
N GLU A 95 -8.62 -10.27 -15.61
CA GLU A 95 -9.98 -9.78 -15.82
C GLU A 95 -10.04 -8.27 -15.65
N ILE A 96 -9.35 -7.75 -14.63
CA ILE A 96 -9.21 -6.32 -14.38
C ILE A 96 -8.45 -5.65 -15.53
N ASP A 97 -7.29 -6.15 -15.94
CA ASP A 97 -6.49 -5.58 -17.02
C ASP A 97 -7.24 -5.55 -18.35
N LYS A 98 -7.93 -6.64 -18.70
CA LYS A 98 -8.79 -6.71 -19.89
C LYS A 98 -9.86 -5.62 -19.85
N TYR A 99 -10.49 -5.43 -18.70
CA TYR A 99 -11.53 -4.42 -18.53
C TYR A 99 -10.99 -2.99 -18.62
N LEU A 100 -9.83 -2.73 -18.02
CA LEU A 100 -9.17 -1.42 -18.08
C LEU A 100 -8.81 -1.05 -19.52
N GLN A 101 -8.36 -2.01 -20.31
CA GLN A 101 -8.11 -1.80 -21.74
C GLN A 101 -9.41 -1.45 -22.47
N TYR A 102 -10.50 -2.18 -22.23
CA TYR A 102 -11.80 -1.89 -22.82
C TYR A 102 -12.24 -0.44 -22.55
N ILE A 103 -12.25 -0.01 -21.28
CA ILE A 103 -12.67 1.37 -20.94
C ILE A 103 -11.71 2.43 -21.47
N LEU A 104 -10.43 2.10 -21.67
CA LEU A 104 -9.45 3.01 -22.29
C LEU A 104 -9.74 3.22 -23.77
N TYR A 105 -10.03 2.15 -24.52
CA TYR A 105 -10.40 2.24 -25.94
C TYR A 105 -11.71 2.99 -26.12
N GLU A 106 -12.74 2.64 -25.34
CA GLU A 106 -14.03 3.36 -25.35
C GLU A 106 -13.87 4.85 -25.06
N GLN A 107 -13.01 5.24 -24.11
CA GLN A 107 -12.71 6.64 -23.77
C GLN A 107 -11.99 7.41 -24.90
N ILE A 108 -11.23 6.71 -25.75
CA ILE A 108 -10.55 7.30 -26.92
C ILE A 108 -11.55 7.48 -28.06
N ASP A 109 -12.43 6.52 -28.30
CA ASP A 109 -13.40 6.58 -29.40
C ASP A 109 -14.58 7.52 -29.08
N SER A 110 -15.01 7.60 -27.82
CA SER A 110 -16.09 8.48 -27.33
C SER A 110 -15.66 9.94 -27.08
N THR A 111 -14.98 10.57 -28.04
CA THR A 111 -14.44 11.94 -27.94
C THR A 111 -15.44 13.07 -27.62
N GLY A 112 -16.73 12.79 -27.42
CA GLY A 112 -17.73 13.81 -27.06
C GLY A 112 -18.87 13.39 -26.14
N GLU A 113 -19.15 12.10 -25.95
CA GLU A 113 -20.30 11.64 -25.17
C GLU A 113 -19.90 10.52 -24.21
N LEU A 114 -19.07 10.86 -23.22
CA LEU A 114 -18.95 10.02 -22.05
C LEU A 114 -20.30 10.10 -21.33
N GLY A 115 -21.04 8.99 -21.30
CA GLY A 115 -22.39 8.91 -20.73
C GLY A 115 -22.58 9.78 -19.47
N ASN A 116 -23.69 10.52 -19.45
CA ASN A 116 -23.97 11.72 -18.65
C ASN A 116 -23.94 11.58 -17.11
N ASP A 117 -23.55 10.44 -16.55
CA ASP A 117 -23.56 10.19 -15.11
C ASP A 117 -22.20 10.45 -14.46
N LEU A 118 -22.18 11.37 -13.49
CA LEU A 118 -20.98 11.78 -12.75
C LEU A 118 -20.30 10.60 -12.06
N HIS A 119 -21.07 9.66 -11.52
CA HIS A 119 -20.53 8.49 -10.82
C HIS A 119 -19.75 7.59 -11.79
N THR A 120 -20.36 7.26 -12.93
CA THR A 120 -19.72 6.48 -14.01
C THR A 120 -18.42 7.12 -14.48
N VAL A 121 -18.45 8.43 -14.73
CA VAL A 121 -17.28 9.19 -15.22
C VAL A 121 -16.17 9.24 -14.16
N ALA A 122 -16.52 9.47 -12.90
CA ALA A 122 -15.55 9.49 -11.80
C ALA A 122 -14.90 8.11 -11.59
N LEU A 123 -15.69 7.04 -11.65
CA LEU A 123 -15.21 5.68 -11.45
C LEU A 123 -14.23 5.24 -12.55
N ARG A 124 -14.55 5.53 -13.83
CA ARG A 124 -13.63 5.30 -14.96
C ARG A 124 -12.29 5.99 -14.75
N PHE A 125 -12.33 7.27 -14.37
CA PHE A 125 -11.10 8.02 -14.13
C PHE A 125 -10.28 7.43 -12.99
N LEU A 126 -10.94 7.08 -11.88
CA LEU A 126 -10.30 6.50 -10.71
C LEU A 126 -9.59 5.20 -11.05
N LEU A 127 -10.30 4.24 -11.66
CA LEU A 127 -9.76 2.93 -12.03
C LEU A 127 -8.56 3.06 -12.97
N LEU A 128 -8.68 3.87 -14.02
CA LEU A 128 -7.60 4.06 -14.98
C LEU A 128 -6.37 4.74 -14.34
N ARG A 129 -6.57 5.76 -13.48
CA ARG A 129 -5.46 6.41 -12.76
C ARG A 129 -4.79 5.50 -11.75
N GLN A 130 -5.55 4.69 -11.02
CA GLN A 130 -5.01 3.72 -10.06
C GLN A 130 -4.08 2.71 -10.73
N HIS A 131 -4.35 2.37 -11.99
CA HIS A 131 -3.52 1.48 -12.80
C HIS A 131 -2.49 2.18 -13.69
N GLY A 132 -2.25 3.48 -13.47
CA GLY A 132 -1.17 4.21 -14.13
C GLY A 132 -1.48 4.73 -15.53
N TYR A 133 -2.72 4.61 -16.01
CA TYR A 133 -3.12 5.20 -17.28
C TYR A 133 -3.24 6.72 -17.18
N TYR A 134 -2.61 7.42 -18.12
CA TYR A 134 -2.65 8.87 -18.17
C TYR A 134 -3.97 9.35 -18.82
N ILE A 135 -4.85 9.92 -17.99
CA ILE A 135 -6.06 10.61 -18.46
C ILE A 135 -5.95 12.09 -18.14
N SER A 136 -6.26 12.92 -19.14
CA SER A 136 -6.37 14.37 -18.98
C SER A 136 -7.54 14.74 -18.08
N SER A 137 -7.27 15.52 -17.03
CA SER A 137 -8.29 16.04 -16.11
C SER A 137 -9.23 17.04 -16.76
N GLY A 138 -8.89 17.61 -17.93
CA GLY A 138 -9.74 18.56 -18.65
C GLY A 138 -11.07 17.99 -19.14
N LYS A 139 -11.21 16.65 -19.16
CA LYS A 139 -12.48 15.95 -19.43
C LYS A 139 -13.40 15.84 -18.19
N LEU A 140 -12.90 16.13 -16.99
CA LEU A 140 -13.67 16.08 -15.75
C LEU A 140 -13.96 17.50 -15.28
N GLN A 141 -15.23 17.92 -15.33
CA GLN A 141 -15.59 19.21 -14.77
C GLN A 141 -15.19 19.28 -13.29
N SER A 142 -14.70 20.46 -12.92
CA SER A 142 -13.91 20.89 -11.77
C SER A 142 -14.29 20.47 -10.34
N SER A 143 -15.31 19.63 -10.10
CA SER A 143 -15.75 19.25 -8.74
C SER A 143 -14.97 18.08 -8.13
N LEU A 144 -14.28 17.26 -8.93
CA LEU A 144 -13.62 16.02 -8.44
C LEU A 144 -12.16 16.21 -8.01
N LEU A 145 -11.48 17.28 -8.45
CA LEU A 145 -10.05 17.48 -8.15
C LEU A 145 -9.77 17.69 -6.65
N LEU A 146 -10.74 18.22 -5.89
CA LEU A 146 -10.54 18.50 -4.45
C LEU A 146 -10.63 17.24 -3.57
N ASN A 147 -11.43 16.24 -3.95
CA ASN A 147 -11.53 15.01 -3.15
C ASN A 147 -10.37 14.03 -3.40
N LEU A 148 -9.76 14.07 -4.60
CA LEU A 148 -8.67 13.16 -4.97
C LEU A 148 -7.28 13.60 -4.48
N ILE A 149 -7.02 14.90 -4.35
CA ILE A 149 -5.77 15.40 -3.74
C ILE A 149 -5.69 15.00 -2.25
N PHE A 150 -6.82 14.93 -1.55
CA PHE A 150 -6.85 14.63 -0.12
C PHE A 150 -6.59 13.14 0.20
N LEU A 151 -6.95 12.21 -0.69
CA LEU A 151 -6.77 10.76 -0.48
C LEU A 151 -5.38 10.26 -0.91
N SER A 152 -4.71 10.92 -1.87
CA SER A 152 -3.37 10.52 -2.33
C SER A 152 -2.24 10.95 -1.38
N SER A 153 -2.45 11.99 -0.56
CA SER A 153 -1.41 12.52 0.34
C SER A 153 -1.21 11.69 1.64
N LYS A 154 -2.00 10.63 1.87
CA LYS A 154 -1.98 9.87 3.14
C LYS A 154 -1.20 8.55 3.10
N ASN A 155 -0.69 8.13 1.94
CA ASN A 155 -0.04 6.83 1.75
C ASN A 155 1.46 6.89 1.39
N TRP A 156 2.16 7.97 1.77
CA TRP A 156 3.62 8.03 1.73
C TRP A 156 4.16 8.66 3.02
N HIS A 157 4.37 7.83 4.04
CA HIS A 157 5.31 8.06 5.13
C HIS A 157 5.75 6.74 5.73
#